data_AF-A0A5B7C7C1-F1
#
_entry.id   AF-A0A5B7C7C1-F1
#
_cell.length_a   1.000
_cell.length_b   1.000
_cell.length_c   1.000
_cell.angle_alpha   90.00
_cell.angle_beta   90.00
_cell.angle_gamma   90.00
#
_symmetry.space_group_name_H-M   'P 1'
#
loop_
_entity.id
_entity.type
_entity.pdbx_description
1 polymer ?
#
loop_
_entity_poly.entity_id
_entity_poly.type
_entity_poly.pdbx_seq_one_letter_code
_entity_poly.pdbx_strand_id
1 'polypeptide(L)'
;MGQLVLPIFYNIDPSNIRHQTGKTFAEAFARHEKRFKDKIAKVKRWRAALTEAANLSGWDLKNVADGHESKFIQKIVEEVLCKVNRTYLNVATHQIGIDSRVEDINSLLRIGSDGVRLIGIFGMGGIG
;
A
#
# COMPACT_ATOMS: atom_id res chain seq x y z
N MET A 1 18.73 -8.28 3.89
CA MET A 1 17.48 -8.36 3.11
C MET A 1 16.31 -8.17 4.06
N GLY A 2 15.38 -7.26 3.75
CA GLY A 2 14.16 -7.06 4.53
C GLY A 2 12.95 -7.44 3.68
N GLN A 3 11.92 -8.00 4.29
CA GLN A 3 10.63 -8.27 3.64
C GLN A 3 9.68 -7.10 3.91
N LEU A 4 9.04 -6.57 2.86
CA LEU A 4 7.98 -5.58 3.02
C LEU A 4 6.70 -6.28 3.50
N VAL A 5 6.12 -5.78 4.58
CA VAL A 5 4.85 -6.26 5.14
C VAL A 5 3.87 -5.08 5.19
N LEU A 6 2.67 -5.27 4.64
CA LEU A 6 1.60 -4.27 4.61
C LEU A 6 0.35 -4.88 5.25
N PRO A 7 0.05 -4.60 6.53
CA PRO A 7 -1.16 -5.08 7.17
C PRO A 7 -2.41 -4.42 6.56
N ILE A 8 -3.45 -5.23 6.32
CA ILE A 8 -4.76 -4.77 5.83
C ILE A 8 -5.81 -5.09 6.91
N PHE A 9 -6.45 -4.05 7.43
CA PHE A 9 -7.52 -4.13 8.42
C PHE A 9 -8.87 -3.93 7.74
N TYR A 10 -9.57 -5.03 7.51
CA TYR A 10 -10.86 -5.03 6.85
C TYR A 10 -11.99 -5.09 7.87
N ASN A 11 -12.77 -4.00 7.95
CA ASN A 11 -13.91 -3.84 8.85
C ASN A 11 -13.60 -4.24 10.31
N ILE A 12 -12.40 -3.91 10.79
CA ILE A 12 -11.94 -4.27 12.12
C ILE A 12 -11.08 -3.16 12.69
N ASP A 13 -11.27 -2.83 13.96
CA ASP A 13 -10.40 -1.86 14.65
C ASP A 13 -9.02 -2.51 14.88
N PRO A 14 -7.93 -1.94 14.34
CA PRO A 14 -6.57 -2.43 14.56
C PRO A 14 -6.21 -2.57 16.05
N SER A 15 -6.82 -1.78 16.93
CA SER A 15 -6.62 -1.82 18.38
C SER A 15 -7.05 -3.17 18.99
N ASN A 16 -8.14 -3.77 18.47
CA ASN A 16 -8.58 -5.09 18.89
C ASN A 16 -7.55 -6.18 18.57
N ILE A 17 -6.79 -6.02 17.49
CA ILE A 17 -5.72 -6.93 17.09
C ILE A 17 -4.46 -6.66 17.91
N ARG A 18 -4.07 -5.39 18.06
CA ARG A 18 -2.87 -4.94 18.79
C ARG A 18 -2.86 -5.40 20.24
N HIS A 19 -4.00 -5.25 20.91
CA HIS A 19 -4.17 -5.60 22.32
C HIS A 19 -4.82 -6.98 22.51
N GLN A 20 -5.19 -7.66 21.41
CA GLN A 20 -5.97 -8.90 21.43
C GLN A 20 -7.23 -8.77 22.30
N THR A 21 -7.86 -7.61 22.23
CA THR A 21 -9.09 -7.22 22.94
C THR A 21 -10.31 -7.36 22.04
N GLY A 22 -11.49 -7.04 22.58
CA GLY A 22 -12.75 -7.27 21.91
C GLY A 22 -13.17 -8.75 21.98
N LYS A 23 -14.47 -9.00 21.80
CA LYS A 23 -15.08 -10.32 22.02
C LYS A 23 -14.38 -11.42 21.21
N THR A 24 -14.16 -11.19 19.92
CA THR A 24 -13.64 -12.20 19.00
C THR A 24 -12.20 -12.63 19.30
N PHE A 25 -11.25 -11.70 19.44
CA PHE A 25 -9.84 -12.06 19.65
C PHE A 25 -9.60 -12.58 21.06
N ALA A 26 -10.22 -11.96 22.07
CA ALA A 26 -10.06 -12.40 23.45
C ALA A 26 -10.57 -13.84 23.63
N GLU A 27 -11.77 -14.17 23.14
CA GLU A 27 -12.34 -15.52 23.19
C GLU A 27 -11.50 -16.52 22.38
N ALA A 28 -11.02 -16.12 21.20
CA ALA A 28 -10.18 -16.97 20.37
C ALA A 28 -8.88 -17.34 21.09
N PHE A 29 -8.17 -16.36 21.65
CA PHE A 29 -6.93 -16.63 22.39
C PHE A 29 -7.17 -17.44 23.66
N ALA A 30 -8.24 -17.18 24.41
CA ALA A 30 -8.59 -18.00 25.58
C ALA A 30 -8.81 -19.47 25.19
N ARG A 31 -9.51 -19.73 24.08
CA ARG A 31 -9.67 -21.08 23.53
C ARG A 31 -8.35 -21.71 23.10
N HIS A 32 -7.44 -20.92 22.51
CA HIS A 32 -6.11 -21.41 22.10
C HIS A 32 -5.24 -21.72 23.32
N GLU A 33 -5.29 -20.93 24.37
CA GLU A 33 -4.57 -21.20 25.63
C GLU A 33 -5.04 -22.50 26.27
N LYS A 34 -6.36 -22.76 26.29
CA LYS A 34 -6.91 -24.04 26.76
C LYS A 34 -6.47 -25.22 25.88
N ARG A 35 -6.52 -25.06 24.55
CA ARG A 35 -6.18 -26.12 23.59
C ARG A 35 -4.68 -26.44 23.58
N PHE A 36 -3.83 -25.43 23.75
CA PHE A 36 -2.38 -25.52 23.70
C PHE A 36 -1.74 -25.34 25.08
N LYS A 37 -2.40 -25.80 26.14
CA LYS A 37 -1.94 -25.70 27.53
C LYS A 37 -0.49 -26.17 27.73
N ASP A 38 -0.12 -27.30 27.12
CA ASP A 38 1.22 -27.89 27.21
C ASP A 38 2.25 -27.19 26.27
N LYS A 39 1.77 -26.25 25.45
CA LYS A 39 2.56 -25.48 24.48
C LYS A 39 2.29 -23.98 24.62
N ILE A 40 2.11 -23.49 25.84
CA ILE A 40 1.71 -22.10 26.09
C ILE A 40 2.70 -21.07 25.50
N ALA A 41 3.98 -21.41 25.43
CA ALA A 41 5.01 -20.59 24.80
C ALA A 41 4.71 -20.30 23.31
N LYS A 42 4.07 -21.25 22.62
CA LYS A 42 3.62 -21.07 21.22
C LYS A 42 2.52 -20.03 21.13
N VAL A 43 1.56 -20.04 22.06
CA VAL A 43 0.47 -19.05 22.09
C VAL A 43 1.01 -17.65 22.43
N LYS A 44 1.97 -17.56 23.36
CA LYS A 44 2.65 -16.28 23.66
C LYS A 44 3.38 -15.71 22.43
N ARG A 45 4.06 -16.54 21.64
CA ARG A 45 4.69 -16.12 20.38
C ARG A 45 3.68 -15.61 19.36
N TRP A 46 2.51 -16.25 19.26
CA TRP A 46 1.45 -15.76 18.38
C TRP A 46 0.88 -14.42 18.83
N ARG A 47 0.64 -14.22 20.12
CA ARG A 47 0.21 -12.93 20.67
C ARG A 47 1.22 -11.83 20.32
N ALA A 48 2.50 -12.07 20.59
CA ALA A 48 3.57 -11.13 20.25
C ALA A 48 3.62 -10.82 18.76
N ALA A 49 3.60 -11.85 17.89
CA ALA A 49 3.62 -11.65 16.44
C ALA A 49 2.41 -10.85 15.94
N LEU A 50 1.22 -11.05 16.52
CA LEU A 50 0.02 -10.31 16.16
C LEU A 50 0.08 -8.85 16.62
N THR A 51 0.61 -8.60 17.82
CA THR A 51 0.88 -7.23 18.32
C THR A 51 1.87 -6.51 17.41
N GLU A 52 3.00 -7.14 17.06
CA GLU A 52 3.99 -6.57 16.14
C GLU A 52 3.39 -6.25 14.77
N ALA A 53 2.65 -7.20 14.18
CA ALA A 53 1.98 -6.99 12.89
C ALA A 53 0.96 -5.85 12.94
N ALA A 54 0.23 -5.67 14.05
CA ALA A 54 -0.76 -4.60 14.23
C ALA A 54 -0.15 -3.24 14.62
N ASN A 55 1.12 -3.23 15.01
CA ASN A 55 1.89 -2.01 15.26
C ASN A 55 2.53 -1.45 13.98
N LEU A 56 2.66 -2.25 12.93
CA LEU A 56 3.01 -1.75 11.60
C LEU A 56 1.92 -0.79 11.10
N SER A 57 2.32 0.29 10.44
CA SER A 57 1.39 1.18 9.74
C SER A 57 0.61 0.37 8.70
N GLY A 58 -0.67 0.14 8.97
CA GLY A 58 -1.54 -0.65 8.12
C GLY A 58 -2.66 0.16 7.51
N TRP A 59 -3.38 -0.48 6.60
CA TRP A 59 -4.48 0.09 5.84
C TRP A 59 -5.80 -0.24 6.51
N ASP A 60 -6.52 0.76 6.98
CA ASP A 60 -7.86 0.59 7.56
C ASP A 60 -8.94 1.04 6.58
N LEU A 61 -9.92 0.16 6.33
CA LEU A 61 -11.00 0.39 5.36
C LEU A 61 -11.78 1.69 5.63
N LYS A 62 -12.07 1.98 6.91
CA LYS A 62 -12.84 3.17 7.27
C LYS A 62 -12.04 4.44 7.04
N ASN A 63 -10.79 4.48 7.47
CA ASN A 63 -9.96 5.67 7.40
C ASN A 63 -9.44 5.97 5.99
N VAL A 64 -9.19 4.93 5.17
CA VAL A 64 -8.55 5.10 3.85
C VAL A 64 -9.57 5.43 2.76
N ALA A 65 -10.78 4.87 2.85
CA ALA A 65 -11.76 4.93 1.77
C ALA A 65 -13.19 5.19 2.27
N ASP A 66 -13.38 5.63 3.51
CA ASP A 66 -14.70 5.87 4.12
C ASP A 66 -15.63 4.65 4.03
N GLY A 67 -15.06 3.44 4.11
CA GLY A 67 -15.83 2.19 3.96
C GLY A 67 -16.05 1.72 2.52
N HIS A 68 -15.62 2.47 1.49
CA HIS A 68 -15.80 2.08 0.09
C HIS A 68 -14.75 1.03 -0.31
N GLU A 69 -15.17 -0.24 -0.34
CA GLU A 69 -14.28 -1.38 -0.59
C GLU A 69 -13.57 -1.31 -1.94
N SER A 70 -14.27 -0.91 -3.01
CA SER A 70 -13.66 -0.81 -4.35
C SER A 70 -12.51 0.20 -4.38
N LYS A 71 -12.72 1.38 -3.80
CA LYS A 71 -11.69 2.43 -3.68
C LYS A 71 -10.54 1.96 -2.78
N PHE A 72 -10.85 1.23 -1.72
CA PHE A 72 -9.85 0.68 -0.82
C PHE A 72 -8.94 -0.33 -1.51
N ILE A 73 -9.53 -1.30 -2.22
CA ILE A 73 -8.81 -2.31 -3.01
C ILE A 73 -7.96 -1.62 -4.08
N GLN A 74 -8.52 -0.65 -4.80
CA GLN A 74 -7.80 0.10 -5.82
C GLN A 74 -6.53 0.75 -5.25
N LYS A 75 -6.64 1.48 -4.12
CA LYS A 75 -5.47 2.12 -3.50
C LYS A 75 -4.42 1.11 -3.02
N ILE A 76 -4.85 -0.06 -2.51
CA ILE A 76 -3.91 -1.13 -2.12
C ILE A 76 -3.15 -1.64 -3.34
N VAL A 77 -3.85 -1.90 -4.45
CA VAL A 77 -3.22 -2.37 -5.69
C VAL A 77 -2.24 -1.33 -6.23
N GLU A 78 -2.61 -0.05 -6.25
CA GLU A 78 -1.73 1.05 -6.67
C GLU A 78 -0.46 1.12 -5.80
N GLU A 79 -0.59 1.05 -4.47
CA GLU A 79 0.56 1.08 -3.55
C GLU A 79 1.48 -0.14 -3.76
N VAL A 80 0.91 -1.35 -3.85
CA VAL A 80 1.69 -2.58 -4.07
C VAL A 80 2.43 -2.52 -5.41
N LEU A 81 1.75 -2.09 -6.48
CA LEU A 81 2.38 -1.91 -7.79
C LEU A 81 3.51 -0.89 -7.73
N CYS A 82 3.35 0.23 -7.03
CA CYS A 82 4.42 1.21 -6.82
C CYS A 82 5.64 0.64 -6.07
N LYS A 83 5.42 -0.21 -5.06
CA LYS A 83 6.52 -0.82 -4.28
C LYS A 83 7.23 -1.94 -5.04
N VAL A 84 6.49 -2.76 -5.79
CA VAL A 84 7.03 -3.91 -6.53
C VAL A 84 7.67 -3.46 -7.84
N ASN A 85 7.00 -2.58 -8.57
CA ASN A 85 7.40 -2.13 -9.89
C ASN A 85 8.23 -0.84 -9.80
N ARG A 86 9.29 -0.87 -9.00
CA ARG A 86 10.24 0.25 -8.86
C ARG A 86 11.02 0.43 -10.16
N THR A 87 10.38 0.99 -11.18
CA THR A 87 11.05 1.57 -12.33
C THR A 87 11.65 2.88 -11.84
N TYR A 88 12.93 2.86 -11.50
CA TYR A 88 13.67 4.08 -11.22
C TYR A 88 13.73 4.88 -12.52
N LEU A 89 12.89 5.90 -12.65
CA LEU A 89 13.11 6.93 -13.66
C LEU A 89 14.40 7.64 -13.26
N ASN A 90 15.46 7.43 -14.03
CA ASN A 90 16.72 8.15 -13.84
C ASN A 90 16.56 9.56 -14.40
N VAL A 91 15.87 10.40 -13.64
CA VAL A 91 15.64 11.80 -13.96
C VAL A 91 16.86 12.59 -13.49
N ALA A 92 17.50 13.35 -14.38
CA ALA A 92 18.61 14.21 -14.00
C ALA A 92 18.17 15.20 -12.90
N THR A 93 18.98 15.39 -11.87
CA THR A 93 18.66 16.27 -10.73
C THR A 93 18.58 17.75 -11.10
N HIS A 94 19.22 18.16 -12.20
CA HIS A 94 19.27 19.54 -12.66
C HIS A 94 18.85 19.60 -14.14
N GLN A 95 17.58 19.35 -14.41
CA GLN A 95 17.04 19.51 -15.75
C GLN A 95 16.94 20.99 -16.09
N ILE A 96 17.40 21.34 -17.30
CA ILE A 96 17.30 22.70 -17.83
C ILE A 96 16.37 22.65 -19.03
N GLY A 97 15.37 23.53 -19.05
CA GLY A 97 14.45 23.67 -20.19
C GLY A 97 13.52 22.46 -20.38
N ILE A 98 13.19 21.74 -19.30
CA ILE A 98 12.16 20.70 -19.36
C ILE A 98 10.75 21.30 -19.26
N ASP A 99 10.59 22.40 -18.53
CA ASP A 99 9.28 23.04 -18.31
C ASP A 99 8.61 23.44 -19.63
N SER A 100 9.34 24.09 -20.53
CA SER A 100 8.81 24.46 -21.86
C SER A 100 8.45 23.25 -22.71
N ARG A 101 9.23 22.16 -22.64
CA ARG A 101 8.94 20.91 -23.35
C ARG A 101 7.69 20.22 -22.79
N VAL A 102 7.48 20.31 -21.48
CA VAL A 102 6.27 19.81 -20.81
C VAL A 102 5.05 20.62 -21.24
N GLU A 103 5.17 21.95 -21.35
CA GLU A 103 4.10 22.81 -21.88
C GLU A 103 3.73 22.42 -23.32
N ASP A 104 4.71 22.20 -24.19
CA ASP A 104 4.49 21.74 -25.57
C ASP A 104 3.76 20.40 -25.61
N ILE A 105 4.19 19.43 -24.79
CA ILE A 105 3.55 18.12 -24.69
C ILE A 105 2.12 18.24 -24.14
N ASN A 106 1.88 19.07 -23.11
CA ASN A 106 0.54 19.30 -22.57
C ASN A 106 -0.40 19.90 -23.61
N SER A 107 0.11 20.82 -24.44
CA SER A 107 -0.63 21.38 -25.57
C SER A 107 -0.99 20.30 -26.60
N LEU A 108 -0.06 19.39 -26.95
CA LEU A 108 -0.33 18.26 -27.86
C LEU A 108 -1.30 17.24 -27.25
N LEU A 109 -1.22 17.01 -25.94
CA LEU A 109 -2.06 16.07 -25.22
C LEU A 109 -3.52 16.48 -25.20
N ARG A 110 -3.85 17.78 -25.28
CA ARG A 110 -5.23 18.34 -25.28
C ARG A 110 -6.18 17.59 -24.34
N ILE A 111 -5.76 17.41 -23.09
CA ILE A 111 -6.49 16.60 -22.10
C ILE A 111 -7.91 17.16 -21.95
N GLY A 112 -8.92 16.30 -22.08
CA GLY A 112 -10.34 16.67 -22.00
C GLY A 112 -11.07 16.83 -23.33
N SER A 113 -10.40 16.70 -24.48
CA SER A 113 -11.07 16.60 -25.78
C SER A 113 -11.36 15.13 -26.16
N ASP A 114 -12.47 14.88 -26.85
CA ASP A 114 -12.77 13.54 -27.39
C ASP A 114 -11.80 13.11 -28.52
N GLY A 115 -11.40 11.84 -28.52
CA GLY A 115 -10.58 11.22 -29.57
C GLY A 115 -9.28 10.53 -29.08
N VAL A 116 -8.74 9.63 -29.89
CA VAL A 116 -7.46 8.94 -29.64
C VAL A 116 -6.33 9.65 -30.37
N ARG A 117 -5.21 9.88 -29.68
CA ARG A 117 -4.01 10.53 -30.24
C ARG A 117 -2.79 9.64 -30.05
N LEU A 118 -1.91 9.67 -31.05
CA LEU A 118 -0.57 9.12 -30.97
C LEU A 118 0.42 10.27 -30.96
N ILE A 119 1.30 10.32 -29.96
CA ILE A 119 2.35 11.33 -29.86
C ILE A 119 3.70 10.63 -29.98
N GLY A 120 4.50 11.04 -30.97
CA GLY A 120 5.87 10.59 -31.14
C GLY A 120 6.83 11.60 -30.53
N ILE A 121 7.71 11.15 -29.64
CA ILE A 121 8.83 11.94 -29.13
C ILE A 121 10.08 11.43 -29.85
N PHE A 122 10.83 12.33 -30.50
CA PHE A 122 12.05 11.99 -31.20
C PHE A 122 13.13 13.03 -30.91
N GLY A 123 14.39 12.60 -31.01
CA GLY A 123 15.54 13.47 -30.82
C GLY A 123 16.85 12.67 -30.85
N MET A 124 17.97 13.38 -30.79
CA MET A 124 19.29 12.74 -30.74
C MET A 124 19.45 11.91 -29.46
N GLY A 125 20.27 10.86 -29.51
CA GLY A 125 20.55 10.04 -28.32
C GLY A 125 21.08 10.89 -27.16
N GLY A 126 20.51 10.71 -25.96
CA GLY A 126 20.91 11.44 -24.74
C GLY A 126 20.23 12.80 -24.53
N ILE A 127 19.24 13.18 -25.35
CA ILE A 127 18.45 14.43 -25.19
C ILE A 127 17.39 14.37 -24.08
N GLY A 128 16.99 13.16 -23.68
CA GLY A 128 15.95 12.89 -22.70
C GLY A 128 16.51 12.68 -21.31
#